data_AF-W1U7N2-F1
#
_entry.id   AF-W1U7N2-F1
#
_cell.length_a   1.000
_cell.length_b   1.000
_cell.length_c   1.000
_cell.angle_alpha   90.00
_cell.angle_beta   90.00
_cell.angle_gamma   90.00
#
_symmetry.space_group_name_H-M   'P 1'
#
loop_
_entity.id
_entity.type
_entity.pdbx_description
1 polymer ?
#
loop_
_entity_poly.entity_id
_entity_poly.type
_entity_poly.pdbx_seq_one_letter_code
_entity_poly.pdbx_strand_id
1 'polypeptide(L)' 'MVVRVVSNAWQESIEQMIQARKDYLEKFGAGALDYVILGEPIPEKLTDLSEATKKLRDAIRTGVPLDNTPPNPDMPEIIY' A
#
# COMPACT_ATOMS: atom_id res chain seq x y z
N MET A 1 10.58 -26.59 13.47
CA MET A 1 9.38 -25.80 13.84
C MET A 1 9.69 -24.31 13.67
N VAL A 2 9.37 -23.72 12.52
CA VAL A 2 9.66 -22.30 12.21
C VAL A 2 8.40 -21.67 11.59
N VAL A 3 7.25 -21.85 12.23
CA VAL A 3 5.95 -21.42 11.67
C VAL A 3 5.30 -20.32 12.50
N ARG A 4 5.59 -20.22 13.81
CA ARG A 4 4.88 -19.27 14.70
C ARG A 4 5.38 -17.82 14.64
N VAL A 5 6.68 -17.58 14.41
CA VAL A 5 7.24 -16.22 14.42
C VAL A 5 6.85 -15.44 13.15
N VAL A 6 6.72 -16.13 12.01
CA VAL A 6 6.25 -15.52 10.77
C VAL A 6 4.79 -15.08 10.91
N SER A 7 3.95 -15.82 11.64
CA SER A 7 2.55 -15.47 11.83
C SER A 7 2.33 -14.14 12.57
N ASN A 8 3.07 -13.86 13.64
CA ASN A 8 2.85 -12.63 14.42
C ASN A 8 3.35 -11.39 13.67
N ALA A 9 4.58 -11.45 13.14
CA ALA A 9 5.14 -10.34 12.37
C ALA A 9 4.33 -10.04 11.10
N TRP A 10 3.75 -11.08 10.50
CA TRP A 10 2.82 -10.96 9.37
C TRP A 10 1.54 -10.23 9.75
N GLN A 11 0.89 -10.66 10.84
CA GLN A 11 -0.33 -10.02 11.35
C GLN A 11 -0.08 -8.56 11.73
N GLU A 12 1.00 -8.30 12.47
CA GLU A 12 1.37 -6.93 12.86
C GLU A 12 1.62 -6.05 11.63
N SER A 13 2.26 -6.58 10.58
CA SER A 13 2.50 -5.83 9.34
C SER A 13 1.21 -5.53 8.57
N ILE A 14 0.25 -6.48 8.56
CA ILE A 14 -1.08 -6.26 8.00
C ILE A 14 -1.81 -5.16 8.78
N GLU A 15 -1.82 -5.23 10.11
CA GLU A 15 -2.47 -4.22 10.94
C GLU A 15 -1.86 -2.83 10.72
N GLN A 16 -0.53 -2.75 10.61
CA GLN A 16 0.15 -1.49 10.30
C GLN A 16 -0.20 -0.93 8.93
N MET A 17 -0.37 -1.80 7.93
CA MET A 17 -0.78 -1.40 6.58
C MET A 17 -2.23 -0.89 6.57
N ILE A 18 -3.14 -1.61 7.25
CA ILE A 18 -4.54 -1.22 7.38
C ILE A 18 -4.65 0.15 8.07
N GLN A 19 -3.91 0.33 9.17
CA GLN A 19 -3.92 1.61 9.89
C GLN A 19 -3.33 2.73 9.03
N ALA A 20 -2.20 2.51 8.36
CA ALA A 20 -1.60 3.52 7.48
C ALA A 20 -2.53 3.89 6.31
N ARG A 21 -3.28 2.93 5.76
CA ARG A 21 -4.29 3.19 4.73
C ARG A 21 -5.42 4.05 5.27
N LYS A 22 -5.91 3.75 6.47
CA LYS A 22 -6.96 4.54 7.12
C LYS A 22 -6.48 5.98 7.36
N ASP A 23 -5.31 6.16 7.97
CA ASP A 23 -4.73 7.48 8.24
C ASP A 23 -4.52 8.29 6.94
N TYR A 24 -4.10 7.61 5.86
CA TYR A 24 -3.94 8.23 4.55
C TYR A 24 -5.27 8.72 3.98
N LEU A 25 -6.32 7.90 4.03
CA LEU A 25 -7.65 8.25 3.54
C LEU A 25 -8.32 9.33 4.40
N GLU A 26 -8.05 9.36 5.71
CA GLU A 26 -8.50 10.46 6.59
C GLU A 26 -7.82 11.79 6.22
N LYS A 27 -6.55 11.75 5.77
CA LYS A 27 -5.79 12.95 5.40
C LYS A 27 -6.09 13.47 3.99
N PHE A 28 -6.19 12.58 3.00
CA PHE A 28 -6.29 12.94 1.58
C PHE A 28 -7.68 12.69 0.96
N GLY A 29 -8.58 12.01 1.68
CA GLY A 29 -9.95 11.72 1.24
C GLY A 29 -10.13 10.28 0.75
N ALA A 30 -11.38 9.83 0.75
CA ALA A 30 -11.76 8.44 0.46
C ALA A 30 -11.37 7.95 -0.95
N GLY A 31 -11.28 8.86 -1.94
CA GLY A 31 -10.91 8.54 -3.33
C GLY A 31 -9.42 8.66 -3.63
N ALA A 32 -8.56 9.00 -2.66
CA ALA A 32 -7.15 9.28 -2.90
C ALA A 32 -6.29 8.03 -3.23
N LEU A 33 -6.92 6.84 -3.30
CA LEU A 33 -6.29 5.57 -3.65
C LEU A 33 -7.05 4.79 -4.74
N ASP A 34 -8.06 5.38 -5.40
CA ASP A 34 -8.91 4.70 -6.40
C ASP A 34 -8.12 4.02 -7.54
N TYR A 35 -6.99 4.59 -7.93
CA TYR A 35 -6.10 4.08 -8.98
C TYR A 35 -4.73 3.66 -8.46
N VAL A 36 -4.54 3.66 -7.13
CA VAL A 36 -3.28 3.34 -6.48
C VAL A 36 -3.26 1.87 -6.07
N ILE A 37 -2.45 1.06 -6.75
CA ILE A 37 -2.25 -0.36 -6.40
C ILE A 37 -1.21 -0.45 -5.28
N LEU A 38 -1.66 -0.75 -4.06
CA LEU A 38 -0.79 -0.94 -2.89
C LEU A 38 -1.04 -2.30 -2.26
N GLY A 39 -0.19 -3.27 -2.57
CA GLY A 39 -0.26 -4.60 -1.95
C GLY A 39 -1.64 -5.25 -2.09
N GLU A 40 -2.34 -5.01 -3.22
CA GLU A 40 -3.59 -5.66 -3.56
C GLU A 40 -3.39 -6.49 -4.85
N PRO A 41 -3.69 -7.81 -4.84
CA PRO A 41 -4.05 -8.62 -3.66
C PRO A 41 -2.94 -8.64 -2.61
N ILE A 42 -3.30 -8.93 -1.34
CA ILE A 42 -2.35 -8.98 -0.22
C ILE A 42 -1.10 -9.75 -0.67
N PRO A 43 0.08 -9.12 -0.68
CA PRO A 43 1.26 -9.75 -1.25
C PRO A 43 1.60 -11.01 -0.44
N GLU A 44 2.28 -11.98 -1.05
CA GLU A 44 2.74 -13.18 -0.32
C GLU A 44 3.99 -12.90 0.53
N LYS A 45 4.63 -11.74 0.32
CA LYS A 45 5.89 -11.37 0.94
C LYS A 45 5.74 -10.20 1.90
N LEU A 46 6.39 -10.32 3.06
CA LEU A 46 6.34 -9.32 4.13
C LEU A 46 7.01 -8.00 3.70
N THR A 47 7.99 -8.10 2.81
CA THR A 47 8.71 -6.97 2.22
C THR A 47 7.76 -6.04 1.47
N ASP A 48 6.88 -6.62 0.65
CA ASP A 48 5.99 -5.88 -0.23
C ASP A 48 4.91 -5.14 0.59
N LEU A 49 4.46 -5.77 1.68
CA LEU A 49 3.57 -5.20 2.70
C LEU A 49 4.24 -4.03 3.45
N SER A 50 5.51 -4.19 3.81
CA SER A 50 6.30 -3.16 4.48
C SER A 50 6.56 -1.95 3.56
N GLU A 51 6.83 -2.19 2.28
CA GLU A 51 7.03 -1.13 1.29
C GLU A 51 5.75 -0.34 1.01
N ALA A 52 4.61 -1.03 0.87
CA ALA A 52 3.31 -0.38 0.72
C ALA A 52 2.98 0.51 1.92
N THR A 53 3.18 -0.02 3.13
CA THR A 53 3.00 0.74 4.38
C THR A 53 3.92 1.96 4.44
N LYS A 54 5.17 1.81 4.02
CA LYS A 54 6.14 2.93 3.99
C LYS A 54 5.71 4.02 3.02
N LYS A 55 5.26 3.68 1.81
CA LYS A 55 4.78 4.67 0.82
C LYS A 55 3.61 5.49 1.37
N LEU A 56 2.64 4.84 2.03
CA LEU A 56 1.51 5.53 2.67
C LEU A 56 1.99 6.49 3.77
N ARG A 57 2.87 6.03 4.66
CA ARG A 57 3.42 6.88 5.73
C ARG A 57 4.25 8.05 5.20
N ASP A 58 5.05 7.84 4.15
CA ASP A 58 5.83 8.91 3.53
C ASP A 58 4.94 9.96 2.86
N ALA A 59 3.87 9.55 2.19
CA ALA A 59 2.87 10.48 1.65
C ALA A 59 2.17 11.27 2.76
N ILE A 60 1.75 10.61 3.84
CA ILE A 60 1.19 11.29 5.02
C ILE A 60 2.20 12.29 5.61
N ARG A 61 3.47 11.89 5.77
CA ARG A 61 4.53 12.71 6.37
C ARG A 61 4.86 13.94 5.53
N THR A 62 4.96 13.78 4.22
CA THR A 62 5.27 14.87 3.29
C THR A 62 4.06 15.75 2.97
N GLY A 63 2.83 15.25 3.22
CA GLY A 63 1.60 15.93 2.85
C GLY A 63 1.33 15.89 1.34
N VAL A 64 2.07 15.06 0.59
CA VAL A 64 1.91 14.88 -0.85
C VAL A 64 1.18 13.55 -1.06
N PRO A 65 -0.03 13.55 -1.65
CA PRO A 65 -0.75 12.32 -1.96
C PRO A 65 0.01 11.50 -3.01
N LEU A 66 -0.19 10.19 -2.99
CA LEU A 66 0.26 9.29 -4.04
C LEU A 66 -0.42 9.62 -5.36
N ASP A 67 0.25 9.30 -6.46
CA ASP A 67 -0.29 9.49 -7.79
C ASP A 67 -1.51 8.60 -7.99
N ASN A 68 -2.68 9.23 -8.00
CA ASN A 68 -3.98 8.59 -8.16
C ASN A 68 -4.56 8.89 -9.54
N THR A 69 -3.69 9.02 -10.55
CA THR A 69 -4.12 9.23 -11.93
C THR A 69 -4.60 7.91 -12.52
N PRO A 70 -5.79 7.86 -13.16
CA PRO A 70 -6.24 6.67 -13.86
C PRO A 70 -5.21 6.22 -14.91
N PRO A 71 -4.95 4.91 -15.05
CA PRO A 71 -4.13 4.42 -16.14
C PRO A 71 -4.75 4.86 -17.46
N ASN A 72 -3.94 5.48 -18.32
CA ASN A 72 -4.41 5.96 -19.61
C ASN A 72 -4.80 4.77 -20.49
N PRO A 73 -6.08 4.60 -20.88
CA PRO A 73 -6.54 3.46 -21.66
C PRO A 73 -5.92 3.41 -23.08
N ASP A 74 -5.37 4.52 -23.57
CA ASP A 74 -4.73 4.62 -24.88
C ASP A 74 -3.19 4.43 -24.83
N MET A 75 -2.61 4.11 -23.66
CA MET A 75 -1.18 3.86 -23.54
C MET A 75 -0.90 2.36 -23.70
N PRO A 76 -0.19 1.91 -24.76
CA PRO A 76 0.13 0.50 -24.90
C PRO A 76 1.00 0.05 -23.72
N GLU A 77 0.64 -1.07 -23.09
CA GLU A 77 1.49 -1.73 -22.10
C GLU A 77 2.84 -2.06 -22.74
N ILE A 78 3.89 -1.37 -22.31
CA ILE A 78 5.26 -1.68 -22.75
C ILE A 78 5.70 -2.92 -21.98
N ILE A 79 5.44 -4.09 -22.56
CA ILE A 79 6.01 -5.37 -22.13
C ILE A 79 7.52 -5.34 -22.43
N TYR A 80 8.35 -5.35 -21.37
CA TYR A 80 9.81 -5.51 -21.43
C TYR A 80 10.22 -6.97 -21.32
#